data_AF-A0A1H0LAJ6-F1
#
_entry.id   AF-A0A1H0LAJ6-F1
#
_cell.length_a   1.000
_cell.length_b   1.000
_cell.length_c   1.000
_cell.angle_alpha   90.00
_cell.angle_beta   90.00
_cell.angle_gamma   90.00
#
_symmetry.space_group_name_H-M   'P 1'
#
loop_
_entity.id
_entity.type
_entity.pdbx_description
1 polymer ?
#
loop_
_entity_poly.entity_id
_entity_poly.type
_entity_poly.pdbx_seq_one_letter_code
_entity_poly.pdbx_strand_id
1 'polypeptide(L)'
;MHSALDRAICDALALIRTTPGADLVDQAEQARKCLAQAVTSAPEAPRQALTHIAAADEHLEYGELMEARTLLTAARGFLPGRRAVVAARA
;
A
#
# COMPACT_ATOMS: atom_id res chain seq x y z
N MET A 1 14.74 9.60 -5.39
CA MET A 1 14.82 8.62 -4.29
C MET A 1 13.40 8.24 -3.90
N HIS A 2 13.05 6.96 -3.92
CA HIS A 2 11.78 6.49 -3.36
C HIS A 2 11.90 6.47 -1.82
N SER A 3 10.94 7.04 -1.10
CA SER A 3 10.93 6.98 0.37
C SER A 3 10.77 5.53 0.83
N ALA A 4 11.20 5.21 2.06
CA ALA A 4 11.01 3.88 2.65
C ALA A 4 9.54 3.43 2.60
N LEU A 5 8.61 4.38 2.76
CA LEU A 5 7.17 4.15 2.63
C LEU A 5 6.74 3.76 1.21
N ASP A 6 7.25 4.43 0.17
CA ASP A 6 6.92 4.06 -1.22
C ASP A 6 7.43 2.66 -1.57
N ARG A 7 8.60 2.27 -1.05
CA ARG A 7 9.12 0.90 -1.21
C ARG A 7 8.24 -0.11 -0.50
N ALA A 8 7.85 0.14 0.75
CA ALA A 8 6.95 -0.75 1.50
C ALA A 8 5.60 -0.93 0.81
N ILE A 9 5.03 0.14 0.23
CA ILE A 9 3.80 0.04 -0.57
C ILE A 9 4.02 -0.83 -1.82
N CYS A 10 5.16 -0.69 -2.51
CA CYS A 10 5.47 -1.52 -3.67
C CYS A 10 5.62 -3.00 -3.31
N ASP A 11 6.30 -3.29 -2.20
CA ASP A 11 6.50 -4.65 -1.69
C ASP A 11 5.16 -5.26 -1.28
N ALA A 12 4.29 -4.52 -0.58
CA ALA A 12 2.93 -4.95 -0.25
C ALA A 12 2.10 -5.24 -1.52
N LEU A 13 2.13 -4.37 -2.53
CA LEU A 13 1.45 -4.57 -3.81
C LEU A 13 1.95 -5.80 -4.59
N ALA A 14 3.21 -6.20 -4.37
CA ALA A 14 3.80 -7.40 -4.95
C ALA A 14 3.38 -8.67 -4.21
N LEU A 15 3.25 -8.60 -2.88
CA LEU A 15 2.73 -9.68 -2.03
C LEU A 15 1.24 -9.94 -2.30
N ILE A 16 0.44 -8.89 -2.45
CA ILE A 16 -1.01 -8.96 -2.72
C ILE A 16 -1.28 -9.21 -4.22
N ARG A 17 -0.46 -10.01 -4.88
CA ARG A 17 -0.72 -10.42 -6.28
C ARG A 17 -1.85 -11.45 -6.29
N THR A 18 -2.70 -11.36 -7.31
CA THR A 18 -3.92 -12.15 -7.50
C THR A 18 -3.64 -13.61 -7.90
N THR A 19 -2.60 -14.24 -7.35
CA THR A 19 -2.31 -15.65 -7.59
C THR A 19 -2.99 -16.45 -6.48
N PRO A 20 -4.03 -17.25 -6.78
CA PRO A 20 -4.66 -18.09 -5.77
C PRO A 20 -3.63 -19.08 -5.20
N GLY A 21 -3.55 -19.19 -3.88
CA GLY A 21 -2.61 -20.09 -3.21
C GLY A 21 -2.92 -20.23 -1.73
N ALA A 22 -2.32 -21.23 -1.08
CA ALA A 22 -2.49 -21.48 0.36
C ALA A 22 -1.90 -20.36 1.24
N ASP A 23 -1.09 -19.47 0.67
CA ASP A 23 -0.26 -18.52 1.41
C ASP A 23 -0.87 -17.11 1.51
N LEU A 24 -2.14 -16.91 1.14
CA LEU A 24 -2.74 -15.56 1.11
C LEU A 24 -2.79 -14.89 2.49
N VAL A 25 -3.03 -15.67 3.55
CA VAL A 25 -3.05 -15.16 4.93
C VAL A 25 -1.66 -14.71 5.36
N ASP A 26 -0.63 -15.54 5.12
CA ASP A 26 0.76 -15.22 5.44
C ASP A 26 1.27 -14.01 4.64
N GLN A 27 0.89 -13.91 3.36
CA GLN A 27 1.23 -12.77 2.50
C GLN A 27 0.55 -11.48 2.96
N ALA A 28 -0.72 -11.55 3.37
CA ALA A 28 -1.43 -10.41 3.93
C ALA A 28 -0.78 -9.97 5.25
N GLU A 29 -0.50 -10.90 6.17
CA GLU A 29 0.19 -10.60 7.43
C GLU A 29 1.56 -9.96 7.20
N GLN A 30 2.34 -10.50 6.25
CA GLN A 30 3.64 -9.94 5.90
C GLN A 30 3.51 -8.52 5.30
N ALA A 31 2.51 -8.27 4.45
CA ALA A 31 2.24 -6.94 3.92
C ALA A 31 1.90 -5.96 5.05
N ARG A 32 1.04 -6.34 6.00
CA ARG A 32 0.69 -5.53 7.18
C ARG A 32 1.91 -5.16 8.01
N LYS A 33 2.76 -6.14 8.35
CA LYS A 33 4.01 -5.92 9.10
C LYS A 33 4.93 -4.91 8.41
N CYS A 34 5.12 -5.06 7.09
CA CYS A 34 5.95 -4.14 6.30
C CYS A 34 5.38 -2.71 6.29
N LEU A 35 4.06 -2.57 6.12
CA LEU A 35 3.39 -1.28 6.10
C LEU A 35 3.44 -0.58 7.46
N ALA A 36 3.15 -1.31 8.55
CA ALA A 36 3.20 -0.76 9.91
C ALA A 36 4.59 -0.19 10.24
N GLN A 37 5.66 -0.96 9.97
CA GLN A 37 7.03 -0.49 10.21
C GLN A 37 7.37 0.75 9.38
N ALA A 38 6.95 0.80 8.12
CA ALA A 38 7.22 1.91 7.24
C ALA A 38 6.47 3.18 7.64
N VAL A 39 5.22 3.06 8.10
CA VAL A 39 4.41 4.18 8.62
C VAL A 39 5.06 4.77 9.88
N THR A 40 5.47 3.94 10.84
CA THR A 40 6.19 4.40 12.05
C THR A 40 7.48 5.15 11.69
N SER A 41 8.14 4.76 10.60
CA SER A 41 9.40 5.36 10.15
C SER A 41 9.20 6.59 9.24
N ALA A 42 7.96 6.99 8.95
CA ALA A 42 7.64 8.07 8.00
C ALA A 42 6.63 9.10 8.58
N PRO A 43 6.96 9.79 9.68
CA PRO A 43 6.06 10.77 10.30
C PRO A 43 5.70 11.95 9.39
N GLU A 44 6.58 12.29 8.45
CA GLU A 44 6.40 13.37 7.47
C GLU A 44 5.61 12.95 6.23
N ALA A 45 5.11 11.72 6.18
CA ALA A 45 4.33 11.24 5.04
C ALA A 45 3.00 12.02 4.91
N PRO A 46 2.53 12.27 3.67
CA PRO A 46 1.25 12.93 3.45
C PRO A 46 0.11 12.20 4.18
N ARG A 47 -0.70 12.96 4.94
CA ARG A 47 -1.83 12.42 5.71
C ARG A 47 -2.76 11.53 4.86
N GLN A 48 -3.03 11.95 3.63
CA GLN A 48 -3.87 11.17 2.70
C GLN A 48 -3.27 9.79 2.40
N ALA A 49 -1.95 9.69 2.22
CA ALA A 49 -1.28 8.40 2.04
C ALA A 49 -1.45 7.52 3.28
N LEU A 50 -1.23 8.09 4.47
CA LEU A 50 -1.35 7.37 5.75
C LEU A 50 -2.78 6.85 5.98
N THR A 51 -3.80 7.66 5.69
CA THR A 51 -5.21 7.23 5.81
C THR A 51 -5.54 6.06 4.88
N HIS A 52 -5.07 6.09 3.63
CA HIS A 52 -5.29 4.97 2.70
C HIS A 52 -4.53 3.71 3.13
N ILE A 53 -3.34 3.85 3.72
CA ILE A 53 -2.58 2.70 4.26
C ILE A 53 -3.30 2.09 5.46
N ALA A 54 -3.83 2.90 6.37
CA ALA A 54 -4.61 2.41 7.51
C ALA A 54 -5.86 1.64 7.05
N ALA A 55 -6.63 2.19 6.10
CA ALA A 55 -7.77 1.49 5.53
C ALA A 55 -7.35 0.19 4.81
N ALA A 56 -6.21 0.20 4.09
CA ALA A 56 -5.70 -1.01 3.45
C ALA A 56 -5.32 -2.10 4.48
N ASP A 57 -4.79 -1.72 5.65
CA ASP A 57 -4.47 -2.65 6.73
C ASP A 57 -5.72 -3.37 7.26
N GLU A 58 -6.84 -2.63 7.42
CA GLU A 58 -8.13 -3.19 7.80
C GLU A 58 -8.63 -4.22 6.77
N HIS A 59 -8.58 -3.89 5.48
CA HIS A 59 -8.95 -4.84 4.42
C HIS A 59 -8.06 -6.08 4.38
N LEU A 60 -6.75 -5.94 4.65
CA LEU A 60 -5.83 -7.08 4.74
C LEU A 60 -6.17 -8.02 5.90
N GLU A 61 -6.67 -7.48 7.02
CA GLU A 61 -7.13 -8.27 8.15
C GLU A 61 -8.33 -9.16 7.79
N TYR A 62 -9.21 -8.68 6.92
CA TYR A 62 -10.39 -9.42 6.45
C TYR A 62 -10.16 -10.22 5.16
N GLY A 63 -8.94 -10.22 4.60
CA GLY A 63 -8.63 -10.91 3.35
C GLY A 63 -9.22 -10.23 2.09
N GLU A 64 -9.62 -8.97 2.19
CA GLU A 64 -10.17 -8.15 1.11
C GLU A 64 -9.04 -7.58 0.24
N LEU A 65 -8.36 -8.49 -0.49
CA LEU A 65 -7.10 -8.21 -1.17
C LEU A 65 -7.24 -7.18 -2.32
N MET A 66 -8.38 -7.13 -3.00
CA MET A 66 -8.60 -6.18 -4.10
C MET A 66 -8.79 -4.74 -3.59
N GLU A 67 -9.50 -4.60 -2.48
CA GLU A 67 -9.76 -3.37 -1.77
C GLU A 67 -8.45 -2.83 -1.18
N ALA A 68 -7.71 -3.68 -0.47
CA ALA A 68 -6.38 -3.34 0.04
C ALA A 68 -5.44 -2.87 -1.08
N ARG A 69 -5.41 -3.59 -2.22
CA ARG A 69 -4.59 -3.21 -3.39
C ARG A 69 -4.98 -1.86 -3.97
N THR A 70 -6.28 -1.58 -4.05
CA THR A 70 -6.81 -0.31 -4.56
C THR A 70 -6.35 0.86 -3.68
N LEU A 71 -6.49 0.72 -2.36
CA LEU A 71 -6.10 1.72 -1.39
C LEU A 71 -4.58 1.94 -1.36
N LEU A 72 -3.77 0.88 -1.42
CA LEU A 72 -2.31 0.99 -1.51
C LEU A 72 -1.85 1.69 -2.80
N THR A 73 -2.55 1.44 -3.91
CA THR A 73 -2.29 2.14 -5.18
C THR A 73 -2.60 3.63 -5.06
N ALA A 74 -3.72 3.99 -4.41
CA ALA A 74 -4.08 5.37 -4.13
C ALA A 74 -3.07 6.04 -3.17
N ALA A 75 -2.70 5.37 -2.08
CA ALA A 75 -1.72 5.85 -1.10
C ALA A 75 -0.40 6.25 -1.76
N ARG A 76 0.09 5.40 -2.67
CA ARG A 76 1.31 5.65 -3.45
C ARG A 76 1.21 6.89 -4.31
N GLY A 77 0.03 7.19 -4.85
CA GLY A 77 -0.24 8.38 -5.67
C GLY A 77 -0.11 9.70 -4.91
N PHE A 78 -0.27 9.69 -3.58
CA PHE A 78 -0.09 10.88 -2.74
C PHE A 78 1.37 11.14 -2.34
N LEU A 79 2.28 10.18 -2.55
CA LEU A 79 3.68 10.34 -2.12
C LEU A 79 4.45 11.31 -3.02
N PRO A 80 5.30 12.18 -2.45
CA PRO A 80 6.09 13.14 -3.22
C PRO A 80 7.05 12.45 -4.18
N GLY A 81 7.24 13.02 -5.37
CA GLY A 81 8.09 12.44 -6.43
C GLY A 81 7.40 11.39 -7.30
N ARG A 82 6.19 10.96 -6.95
CA ARG A 82 5.28 10.25 -7.86
C ARG A 82 4.53 11.32 -8.65
N ARG A 83 4.94 11.58 -9.90
CA ARG A 83 4.13 12.43 -10.81
C ARG A 83 2.72 11.84 -10.81
N ALA A 84 1.73 12.63 -10.41
CA ALA A 84 0.36 12.37 -10.79
C ALA A 84 0.37 12.23 -12.31
N VAL A 85 0.20 11.00 -12.80
CA VAL A 85 -0.16 10.80 -14.21
C VAL A 85 -1.59 11.32 -14.26
N VAL A 86 -1.72 12.64 -14.44
CA VAL A 86 -2.97 13.26 -14.83
C VAL A 86 -3.37 12.52 -16.09
N ALA A 87 -4.44 11.72 -16.00
CA ALA A 87 -5.13 11.23 -17.16
C ALA A 87 -5.60 12.47 -17.91
N ALA A 88 -4.79 12.93 -18.87
CA ALA A 88 -5.24 13.87 -19.89
C ALA A 88 -6.35 13.15 -20.65
N ARG A 89 -7.60 13.44 -20.27
CA ARG A 89 -8.75 13.06 -21.09
C ARG A 89 -8.77 14.03 -22.27
N ALA A 90 -8.54 13.46 -23.45
CA ALA A 90 -8.80 14.08 -24.75
C ALA A 90 -10.30 14.36 -24.93
#